data_AF-A0A1V5BQK9-F1
#
_entry.id   AF-A0A1V5BQK9-F1
#
_cell.length_a   1.000
_cell.length_b   1.000
_cell.length_c   1.000
_cell.angle_alpha   90.00
_cell.angle_beta   90.00
_cell.angle_gamma   90.00
#
_symmetry.space_group_name_H-M   'P 1'
#
loop_
_entity.id
_entity.type
_entity.pdbx_description
1 polymer ?
#
loop_
_entity_poly.entity_id
_entity_poly.type
_entity_poly.pdbx_seq_one_letter_code
_entity_poly.pdbx_strand_id
1 'polypeptide(L)'
;MWQKSVDYLVYGLMGLSPESHLGSAVNFFLYDTVKILFLLVLIIFIIAVIRSFFPPEKTKVMLGHRGEFIGNIIAAVLGILTPF
;
A
#
# COMPACT_ATOMS: atom_id res chain seq x y z
N MET A 1 12.15 -0.25 12.33
CA MET A 1 13.38 -0.17 11.53
C MET A 1 13.52 1.20 10.89
N TRP A 2 12.57 1.61 10.05
CA TRP A 2 12.51 2.94 9.41
C TRP A 2 12.66 4.13 10.39
N GLN A 3 12.00 4.08 11.55
CA GLN A 3 12.11 5.13 12.58
C GLN A 3 13.57 5.39 12.98
N LYS A 4 14.35 4.34 13.26
CA LYS A 4 15.76 4.49 13.67
C LYS A 4 16.62 5.15 12.60
N SER A 5 16.31 4.89 11.32
CA SER A 5 17.00 5.52 10.18
C SER A 5 16.65 7.01 10.07
N VAL A 6 15.37 7.36 10.27
CA VAL A 6 14.92 8.76 10.27
C VAL A 6 15.46 9.51 11.50
N ASP A 7 15.48 8.88 12.67
CA ASP A 7 16.07 9.44 13.89
C ASP A 7 17.55 9.76 13.69
N TYR A 8 18.31 8.84 13.09
CA TYR A 8 19.72 9.08 12.76
C TYR A 8 19.88 10.22 11.74
N LEU A 9 19.01 10.30 10.73
CA LEU A 9 19.07 11.32 9.70
C LEU A 9 18.72 12.71 10.25
N VAL A 10 17.66 12.81 11.06
CA VAL A 10 17.14 14.09 11.56
C VAL A 10 17.89 14.57 12.79
N TYR A 11 18.10 13.69 13.78
CA TYR A 11 18.74 14.09 15.04
C TYR A 11 20.26 13.96 14.99
N GLY A 12 20.78 12.99 14.23
CA GLY A 12 22.23 12.79 14.07
C GLY A 12 22.84 13.69 12.99
N LEU A 13 22.39 13.53 11.74
CA LEU A 13 22.97 14.22 10.57
C LEU A 13 22.56 15.69 10.47
N MET A 14 21.28 16.01 10.68
CA MET A 14 20.80 17.40 10.64
C MET A 14 20.99 18.13 11.98
N GLY A 15 21.37 17.42 13.05
CA GLY A 15 21.64 17.99 14.37
C GLY A 15 20.42 18.61 15.06
N LEU A 16 19.20 18.25 14.63
CA LEU A 16 17.98 18.76 15.25
C LEU A 16 17.75 18.07 16.60
N SER A 17 17.25 18.82 17.58
CA SER A 17 16.93 18.26 18.89
C SER A 17 15.56 17.54 18.84
N PRO A 18 15.43 16.33 19.40
CA PRO A 18 14.15 15.65 19.53
C PRO A 18 13.19 16.36 20.51
N GLU A 19 13.71 17.15 21.44
CA GLU A 19 12.94 18.00 22.35
C GLU A 19 12.41 19.26 21.66
N SER A 20 12.98 19.63 20.50
CA SER A 20 12.51 20.77 19.72
C SER A 20 11.27 20.43 18.90
N HIS A 21 10.32 21.36 18.84
CA HIS A 21 9.13 21.23 18.00
C HIS A 21 9.48 21.08 16.51
N LEU A 22 10.54 21.74 16.04
CA LEU A 22 10.98 21.63 14.65
C LEU A 22 11.56 20.24 14.36
N GLY A 23 12.44 19.73 15.23
CA GLY A 23 13.06 18.42 15.07
C GLY A 23 12.05 17.28 15.05
N SER A 24 11.09 17.31 15.99
CA SER A 24 9.99 16.33 16.03
C SER A 24 9.07 16.42 14.80
N ALA A 25 8.74 17.63 14.33
CA ALA A 25 7.92 17.80 13.13
C ALA A 25 8.61 17.27 11.86
N VAL A 26 9.92 17.55 11.68
CA VAL A 26 10.70 17.07 10.54
C VAL A 26 10.83 15.54 10.56
N ASN A 27 11.11 14.97 11.73
CA ASN A 27 11.18 13.52 11.90
C ASN A 27 9.84 12.85 11.56
N PHE A 28 8.74 13.34 12.12
CA PHE A 28 7.39 12.85 11.84
C PHE A 28 7.07 12.92 10.34
N PHE A 29 7.31 14.07 9.71
CA PHE A 29 7.02 14.28 8.30
C PHE A 29 7.79 13.30 7.39
N LEU A 30 9.09 13.15 7.61
CA LEU A 30 9.93 12.22 6.85
C LEU A 30 9.46 10.77 7.04
N TYR A 31 9.25 10.36 8.28
CA TYR A 31 8.84 9.00 8.60
C TYR A 31 7.48 8.65 7.98
N ASP A 32 6.48 9.51 8.16
CA ASP A 32 5.13 9.22 7.69
C ASP A 32 4.99 9.38 6.17
N THR A 33 5.66 10.36 5.55
CA THR A 33 5.66 10.49 4.08
C THR A 33 6.22 9.22 3.44
N VAL A 34 7.38 8.77 3.91
CA VAL A 34 8.05 7.59 3.36
C VAL A 34 7.22 6.33 3.62
N LYS A 35 6.63 6.19 4.83
CA LYS A 35 5.76 5.05 5.16
C LYS A 35 4.52 5.02 4.27
N ILE A 36 3.82 6.14 4.10
CA ILE A 36 2.60 6.21 3.28
C ILE A 36 2.92 5.92 1.82
N LEU A 37 3.99 6.51 1.26
CA LEU A 37 4.39 6.24 -0.12
C LEU A 37 4.74 4.77 -0.33
N PHE A 38 5.46 4.15 0.61
CA PHE A 38 5.76 2.72 0.55
C PHE A 38 4.50 1.86 0.56
N LEU A 39 3.56 2.15 1.46
CA LEU A 39 2.28 1.44 1.53
C LEU A 39 1.45 1.64 0.25
N LEU A 40 1.41 2.86 -0.27
CA LEU A 40 0.69 3.19 -1.50
C LEU A 40 1.27 2.41 -2.69
N VAL A 41 2.60 2.45 -2.87
CA VAL A 41 3.29 1.71 -3.93
C VAL A 41 3.04 0.21 -3.79
N LEU A 42 3.15 -0.33 -2.57
CA LEU A 42 2.92 -1.75 -2.31
C LEU A 42 1.49 -2.17 -2.68
N ILE A 43 0.48 -1.39 -2.24
CA ILE A 43 -0.93 -1.69 -2.54
C ILE A 43 -1.20 -1.58 -4.04
N ILE A 44 -0.75 -0.50 -4.69
CA ILE A 44 -0.91 -0.32 -6.14
C ILE A 44 -0.24 -1.47 -6.90
N PHE A 45 0.97 -1.87 -6.48
CA PHE A 45 1.70 -2.98 -7.09
C PHE A 45 0.94 -4.30 -6.95
N ILE A 46 0.45 -4.63 -5.75
CA ILE A 46 -0.37 -5.83 -5.52
C ILE A 46 -1.60 -5.82 -6.43
N ILE A 47 -2.34 -4.71 -6.48
CA ILE A 47 -3.52 -4.58 -7.34
C ILE A 47 -3.15 -4.74 -8.83
N ALA A 48 -2.04 -4.13 -9.27
CA ALA A 48 -1.56 -4.22 -10.65
C ALA A 48 -1.17 -5.65 -11.03
N VAL A 49 -0.49 -6.38 -10.13
CA VAL A 49 -0.14 -7.79 -10.32
C VAL A 49 -1.40 -8.63 -10.43
N ILE A 50 -2.38 -8.45 -9.54
CA ILE A 50 -3.64 -9.19 -9.58
C ILE A 50 -4.39 -8.93 -10.89
N ARG A 51 -4.47 -7.66 -11.34
CA ARG A 51 -5.08 -7.31 -12.64
C ARG A 51 -4.36 -7.93 -13.83
N SER A 52 -3.04 -8.10 -13.77
CA SER A 52 -2.27 -8.78 -14.83
C SER A 52 -2.65 -10.25 -14.97
N PHE A 53 -2.92 -10.96 -13.88
CA PHE A 53 -3.34 -12.37 -13.90
C PHE A 53 -4.84 -12.55 -14.16
N PHE A 54 -5.67 -11.57 -13.79
CA PHE A 54 -7.13 -11.63 -13.89
C PHE A 54 -7.72 -10.45 -14.68
N PRO A 55 -7.54 -10.39 -16.02
CA PRO A 55 -8.16 -9.36 -16.86
C PRO A 55 -9.68 -9.35 -16.69
N PRO A 56 -10.36 -8.19 -16.61
CA PRO A 56 -11.79 -8.07 -16.37
C PRO A 56 -12.65 -8.95 -17.29
N GLU A 57 -12.31 -8.99 -18.58
CA GLU A 57 -13.03 -9.75 -19.60
C GLU A 57 -12.91 -11.26 -19.38
N LYS A 58 -11.71 -11.73 -19.01
CA LYS A 58 -11.46 -13.16 -18.75
C LYS A 58 -12.04 -13.61 -17.41
N THR A 59 -12.00 -12.75 -16.40
CA THR A 59 -12.63 -12.98 -15.10
C THR A 59 -14.13 -13.14 -15.26
N LYS A 60 -14.79 -12.28 -16.05
CA LYS A 60 -16.24 -12.36 -16.32
C LYS A 60 -16.64 -13.66 -17.02
N VAL A 61 -15.85 -14.12 -17.98
CA VAL A 61 -16.08 -15.41 -18.67
C VAL A 61 -15.79 -16.59 -17.75
N MET A 62 -14.71 -16.56 -16.95
CA MET A 62 -14.36 -17.63 -16.02
C MET A 62 -15.40 -17.79 -14.90
N LEU A 63 -15.95 -16.68 -14.40
CA LEU A 63 -17.01 -16.68 -13.39
C LEU A 63 -18.35 -17.16 -13.96
N GLY A 64 -18.65 -16.86 -15.23
CA GLY A 64 -19.87 -17.34 -15.90
C GLY A 64 -19.92 -18.86 -16.12
N HIS A 65 -18.78 -19.56 -16.08
CA HIS A 65 -18.70 -21.02 -16.26
C HIS A 65 -18.51 -21.79 -14.94
N ARG A 66 -18.39 -21.12 -13.79
CA ARG A 66 -18.33 -21.76 -12.46
C ARG A 66 -19.68 -21.64 -11.75
N GLY A 67 -19.98 -22.59 -10.86
CA GLY A 67 -21.22 -22.57 -10.07
C GLY A 67 -21.37 -21.26 -9.28
N GLU A 68 -22.58 -20.71 -9.28
CA GLU A 68 -22.90 -19.35 -8.81
C GLU A 68 -22.32 -19.00 -7.44
N PHE A 69 -22.29 -19.96 -6.51
CA PHE A 69 -21.76 -19.75 -5.16
C PHE A 69 -20.25 -19.46 -5.14
N ILE A 70 -19.45 -20.27 -5.84
CA ILE A 70 -17.99 -20.09 -5.92
C ILE A 70 -17.67 -18.86 -6.78
N GLY A 71 -18.45 -18.64 -7.84
CA GLY A 71 -18.33 -17.44 -8.67
C GLY A 71 -18.52 -16.15 -7.86
N ASN A 72 -19.56 -16.10 -7.02
CA ASN A 72 -19.85 -14.92 -6.20
C ASN A 72 -18.77 -14.64 -5.14
N ILE A 73 -18.19 -15.67 -4.51
CA ILE A 73 -17.08 -15.49 -3.56
C ILE A 73 -15.84 -14.90 -4.27
N ILE A 74 -15.48 -15.46 -5.42
CA ILE A 74 -14.32 -14.99 -6.19
C ILE A 74 -14.58 -13.55 -6.70
N ALA A 75 -15.80 -13.25 -7.14
CA ALA A 75 -16.20 -11.91 -7.58
C ALA A 75 -16.13 -10.89 -6.45
N ALA A 76 -16.58 -11.24 -5.23
CA ALA A 76 -16.52 -10.35 -4.08
C ALA A 76 -15.06 -10.04 -3.66
N VAL A 77 -14.19 -11.06 -3.64
CA VAL A 77 -12.77 -10.89 -3.30
C VAL A 77 -12.05 -10.05 -4.35
N LEU A 78 -12.28 -10.31 -5.64
CA LEU A 78 -11.70 -9.50 -6.71
C LEU A 78 -12.29 -8.09 -6.73
N GLY A 79 -13.58 -7.91 -6.46
CA GLY A 79 -14.25 -6.61 -6.42
C GLY A 79 -13.74 -5.67 -5.33
N ILE A 80 -13.30 -6.22 -4.18
CA ILE A 80 -12.64 -5.43 -3.12
C ILE A 80 -11.30 -4.85 -3.60
N LEU A 81 -10.56 -5.61 -4.42
CA LEU A 81 -9.23 -5.25 -4.91
C LEU A 81 -9.27 -4.43 -6.21
N THR A 82 -10.35 -4.58 -6.98
CA THR A 82 -10.58 -3.88 -8.23
C THR A 82 -12.02 -3.40 -8.27
N PRO A 83 -12.30 -2.10 -8.03
CA PRO A 83 -13.65 -1.58 -8.23
C PRO A 83 -13.94 -1.73 -9.73
N PHE A 84 -14.84 -2.66 -10.05
CA PHE A 84 -15.42 -2.83 -11.37
C PHE A 84 -16.50 -1.76 -11.60
#